data_AF-A0A7S3FA06-F1
#
_entry.id   AF-A0A7S3FA06-F1
#
_cell.length_a   1.000
_cell.length_b   1.000
_cell.length_c   1.000
_cell.angle_alpha   90.00
_cell.angle_beta   90.00
_cell.angle_gamma   90.00
#
_symmetry.space_group_name_H-M   'P 1'
#
loop_
_entity.id
_entity.type
_entity.pdbx_description
1 polymer ?
#
loop_
_entity_poly.entity_id
_entity_poly.type
_entity_poly.pdbx_seq_one_letter_code
_entity_poly.pdbx_strand_id
1 'polypeptide(L)'
;AAVRTLPPPPPLFSKDGGGGGDGSRGGPYGGSGGAGYGSESNDPSSLDSDGLWLARTGTNFPMARPPPPHVFPLGAGTEEVEHFNPPEPLLTRREGLLANVLIHDAERMANPQNVLNCVVYDSIEPPPPASTAAGNGGDERGEGAANGSSTPSGGAGGAGSPEDSGEDSGVGNPAAFVRPPAAAAGAAGEQREHVDLPPYYTPTGPEDTTLVFESRFESGNLRRAIQVYEHEYDLILRPDINTRGHTQWFYFAIRNARRGVRYKLNIINLVKPDSLYQQGMRPLMYSAREAAASGASWRRAGDSICYYQNAIKRKGASCYYTLTMTVECPHDDDTVYLAHCYPYTFTDLQRYLQTVCNDPRNANRCRRRVLCTTLAGNPVDLLTITSFGGDPEALRARRGVVLSGRVH
;
A
#
# COMPACT_ATOMS: atom_id res chain seq x y z
N ALA A 1 -4.59 -34.68 32.41
CA ALA A 1 -3.16 -34.34 32.58
C ALA A 1 -3.04 -32.82 32.64
N ALA A 2 -2.36 -32.30 33.65
CA ALA A 2 -2.34 -30.90 34.05
C ALA A 2 -1.79 -29.95 32.97
N VAL A 3 -2.48 -28.84 32.74
CA VAL A 3 -1.96 -27.68 31.99
C VAL A 3 -1.01 -26.93 32.94
N ARG A 4 0.29 -27.00 32.67
CA ARG A 4 1.31 -26.16 33.32
C ARG A 4 1.10 -24.71 32.88
N THR A 5 0.69 -23.86 33.81
CA THR A 5 0.78 -22.40 33.68
C THR A 5 2.24 -21.98 33.82
N LEU A 6 2.82 -21.37 32.79
CA LEU A 6 4.09 -20.67 32.90
C LEU A 6 3.89 -19.33 33.64
N PRO A 7 4.80 -18.93 34.53
CA PRO A 7 4.72 -17.63 35.21
C PRO A 7 5.03 -16.47 34.24
N PRO A 8 4.48 -15.26 34.50
CA PRO A 8 4.70 -14.08 33.68
C PRO A 8 6.16 -13.58 33.77
N PRO A 9 6.68 -12.92 32.72
CA PRO A 9 8.03 -12.35 32.74
C PRO A 9 8.14 -11.18 33.74
N PRO A 10 9.33 -10.93 34.32
CA PRO A 10 9.54 -9.84 35.25
C PRO A 10 9.50 -8.46 34.55
N PRO A 11 9.12 -7.39 35.27
CA PRO A 11 9.11 -6.04 34.72
C PRO A 11 10.53 -5.53 34.45
N LEU A 12 10.72 -4.94 33.28
CA LEU A 12 11.95 -4.28 32.88
C LEU A 12 12.02 -2.87 33.48
N PHE A 13 13.09 -2.66 34.26
CA PHE A 13 13.72 -1.39 34.66
C PHE A 13 12.98 -0.44 35.61
N SER A 14 13.40 -0.53 36.87
CA SER A 14 13.50 0.57 37.84
C SER A 14 14.44 1.67 37.34
N LYS A 15 14.02 2.93 37.48
CA LYS A 15 14.94 4.07 37.64
C LYS A 15 14.69 4.66 39.01
N ASP A 16 15.62 4.38 39.93
CA ASP A 16 15.84 5.18 41.12
C ASP A 16 16.50 6.51 40.72
N GLY A 17 16.14 7.57 41.44
CA GLY A 17 16.74 8.90 41.32
C GLY A 17 15.88 9.94 42.02
N GLY A 18 16.01 10.03 43.36
CA GLY A 18 15.24 10.91 44.22
C GLY A 18 15.67 12.39 44.23
N GLY A 19 14.87 13.18 44.94
CA GLY A 19 15.17 14.57 45.30
C GLY A 19 13.88 15.33 45.64
N GLY A 20 13.64 15.53 46.94
CA GLY A 20 12.37 16.02 47.49
C GLY A 20 12.17 17.54 47.48
N GLY A 21 11.05 17.98 48.08
CA GLY A 21 10.79 19.37 48.41
C GLY A 21 9.32 19.77 48.37
N ASP A 22 8.64 19.58 49.51
CA ASP A 22 7.60 20.39 50.18
C ASP A 22 6.74 21.42 49.42
N GLY A 23 5.46 21.56 49.82
CA GLY A 23 4.76 22.86 49.77
C GLY A 23 3.32 22.94 49.26
N SER A 24 2.35 22.47 50.06
CA SER A 24 1.10 23.19 50.43
C SER A 24 0.10 23.78 49.40
N ARG A 25 -1.15 23.31 49.55
CA ARG A 25 -2.46 24.04 49.59
C ARG A 25 -3.09 24.62 48.31
N GLY A 26 -4.35 24.23 48.07
CA GLY A 26 -5.39 25.15 47.56
C GLY A 26 -6.54 24.59 46.71
N GLY A 27 -7.61 24.10 47.36
CA GLY A 27 -9.02 24.49 47.09
C GLY A 27 -9.74 24.13 45.76
N PRO A 28 -11.01 23.67 45.80
CA PRO A 28 -11.76 23.15 44.65
C PRO A 28 -12.59 24.23 43.94
N TYR A 29 -12.73 24.14 42.62
CA TYR A 29 -13.80 24.81 41.89
C TYR A 29 -14.57 23.81 41.03
N GLY A 30 -15.85 23.68 41.34
CA GLY A 30 -16.82 22.96 40.52
C GLY A 30 -17.17 23.74 39.26
N GLY A 31 -17.62 23.00 38.25
CA GLY A 31 -18.09 23.54 36.98
C GLY A 31 -18.74 22.43 36.16
N SER A 32 -20.05 22.28 36.34
CA SER A 32 -20.96 21.60 35.42
C SER A 32 -20.78 22.12 33.99
N GLY A 33 -20.61 21.24 33.01
CA GLY A 33 -20.59 21.58 31.58
C GLY A 33 -20.83 20.34 30.73
N GLY A 34 -21.92 20.34 29.97
CA GLY A 34 -22.49 19.17 29.32
C GLY A 34 -21.59 18.48 28.29
N ALA A 35 -21.80 17.18 28.16
CA ALA A 35 -21.33 16.39 27.03
C ALA A 35 -21.98 16.92 25.75
N GLY A 36 -21.22 17.72 24.98
CA GLY A 36 -21.57 18.07 23.62
C GLY A 36 -21.51 16.81 22.76
N TYR A 37 -22.69 16.35 22.32
CA TYR A 37 -22.82 15.48 21.16
C TYR A 37 -22.16 16.21 19.98
N GLY A 38 -21.01 15.71 19.52
CA GLY A 38 -20.46 16.10 18.24
C GLY A 38 -21.45 15.70 17.16
N SER A 39 -22.05 16.68 16.50
CA SER A 39 -22.88 16.47 15.32
C SER A 39 -22.04 15.78 14.25
N GLU A 40 -22.37 14.52 13.98
CA GLU A 40 -21.87 13.78 12.83
C GLU A 40 -22.26 14.54 11.57
N SER A 41 -21.28 15.10 10.87
CA SER A 41 -21.43 15.52 9.48
C SER A 41 -21.53 14.26 8.63
N ASN A 42 -22.71 13.62 8.60
CA ASN A 42 -23.06 12.64 7.58
C ASN A 42 -23.25 13.40 6.26
N ASP A 43 -22.14 13.69 5.57
CA ASP A 43 -22.18 14.16 4.20
C ASP A 43 -22.65 12.99 3.31
N PRO A 44 -23.85 13.06 2.70
CA PRO A 44 -24.40 11.97 1.90
C PRO A 44 -23.55 11.63 0.66
N SER A 45 -22.57 12.45 0.28
CA SER A 45 -21.60 12.15 -0.78
C SER A 45 -20.57 11.07 -0.41
N SER A 46 -20.51 10.68 0.86
CA SER A 46 -19.56 9.69 1.39
C SER A 46 -20.07 8.25 1.36
N LEU A 47 -21.33 8.03 0.98
CA LEU A 47 -21.97 6.73 0.87
C LEU A 47 -22.20 6.34 -0.61
N ASP A 48 -22.18 5.05 -0.90
CA ASP A 48 -22.64 4.52 -2.19
C ASP A 48 -24.16 4.33 -2.22
N SER A 49 -24.67 3.82 -3.36
CA SER A 49 -26.11 3.55 -3.55
C SER A 49 -26.69 2.54 -2.57
N ASP A 50 -25.86 1.72 -1.95
CA ASP A 50 -26.25 0.68 -0.98
C ASP A 50 -26.08 1.18 0.47
N GLY A 51 -25.72 2.46 0.65
CA GLY A 51 -25.49 3.08 1.96
C GLY A 51 -24.17 2.64 2.63
N LEU A 52 -23.23 2.09 1.88
CA LEU A 52 -21.89 1.75 2.36
C LEU A 52 -20.94 2.94 2.20
N TRP A 53 -20.00 3.08 3.14
CA TRP A 53 -18.95 4.10 3.03
C TRP A 53 -18.08 3.86 1.80
N LEU A 54 -17.92 4.91 0.99
CA LEU A 54 -16.95 4.90 -0.10
C LEU A 54 -15.54 4.89 0.46
N ALA A 55 -14.75 3.89 0.09
CA ALA A 55 -13.36 3.81 0.53
C ALA A 55 -12.56 5.03 0.02
N ARG A 56 -11.84 5.68 0.93
CA ARG A 56 -10.86 6.71 0.57
C ARG A 56 -9.49 6.07 0.58
N THR A 57 -8.73 6.24 -0.49
CA THR A 57 -7.39 5.64 -0.64
C THR A 57 -6.34 6.38 0.17
N GLY A 58 -6.64 7.57 0.69
CA GLY A 58 -5.65 8.48 1.27
C GLY A 58 -4.77 9.14 0.21
N THR A 59 -5.05 8.92 -1.07
CA THR A 59 -4.45 9.60 -2.21
C THR A 59 -5.53 10.34 -2.99
N ASN A 60 -5.16 11.34 -3.80
CA ASN A 60 -6.11 12.06 -4.64
C ASN A 60 -6.55 11.25 -5.88
N PHE A 61 -6.24 9.95 -5.93
CA PHE A 61 -6.48 9.14 -7.12
C PHE A 61 -7.87 8.48 -7.05
N PRO A 62 -8.73 8.65 -8.08
CA PRO A 62 -10.02 7.99 -8.11
C PRO A 62 -9.84 6.48 -8.29
N MET A 63 -10.48 5.69 -7.43
CA MET A 63 -10.53 4.25 -7.62
C MET A 63 -11.27 3.91 -8.92
N ALA A 64 -10.72 3.00 -9.70
CA ALA A 64 -11.41 2.29 -10.76
C ALA A 64 -12.62 1.57 -10.14
N ARG A 65 -13.81 1.81 -10.69
CA ARG A 65 -15.06 1.20 -10.25
C ARG A 65 -15.62 0.27 -11.32
N PRO A 66 -16.26 -0.85 -10.92
CA PRO A 66 -16.31 -1.40 -9.57
C PRO A 66 -15.02 -2.20 -9.22
N PRO A 67 -14.62 -2.25 -7.94
CA PRO A 67 -13.53 -3.13 -7.52
C PRO A 67 -13.91 -4.60 -7.74
N PRO A 68 -12.92 -5.50 -7.84
CA PRO A 68 -13.18 -6.94 -7.96
C PRO A 68 -13.94 -7.44 -6.73
N PRO A 69 -14.80 -8.46 -6.85
CA PRO A 69 -15.32 -9.16 -5.67
C PRO A 69 -14.21 -10.02 -5.04
N HIS A 70 -14.00 -9.90 -3.73
CA HIS A 70 -12.92 -10.61 -3.02
C HIS A 70 -13.44 -11.73 -2.11
N VAL A 71 -14.68 -11.61 -1.64
CA VAL A 71 -15.33 -12.54 -0.73
C VAL A 71 -16.64 -13.00 -1.37
N PHE A 72 -16.72 -14.28 -1.71
CA PHE A 72 -18.01 -14.91 -1.98
C PHE A 72 -18.69 -15.15 -0.63
N PRO A 73 -20.01 -14.94 -0.51
CA PRO A 73 -20.75 -15.39 0.66
C PRO A 73 -20.38 -16.85 0.91
N LEU A 74 -19.88 -17.17 2.11
CA LEU A 74 -19.93 -18.54 2.60
C LEU A 74 -21.37 -18.99 2.38
N GLY A 75 -21.58 -19.96 1.49
CA GLY A 75 -22.92 -20.32 1.01
C GLY A 75 -23.86 -20.47 2.20
N ALA A 76 -24.92 -19.67 2.24
CA ALA A 76 -26.01 -19.90 3.16
C ALA A 76 -26.65 -21.25 2.77
N GLY A 77 -26.24 -22.34 3.42
CA GLY A 77 -26.95 -23.62 3.35
C GLY A 77 -26.20 -24.85 2.86
N THR A 78 -24.87 -24.89 2.80
CA THR A 78 -24.17 -26.19 2.71
C THR A 78 -23.75 -26.60 4.11
N GLU A 79 -24.36 -27.68 4.61
CA GLU A 79 -24.00 -28.31 5.86
C GLU A 79 -22.48 -28.45 5.99
N GLU A 80 -22.00 -28.07 7.18
CA GLU A 80 -20.61 -28.13 7.59
C GLU A 80 -20.06 -29.54 7.37
N VAL A 81 -19.29 -29.69 6.29
CA VAL A 81 -18.19 -30.64 6.35
C VAL A 81 -16.99 -29.80 6.75
N GLU A 82 -16.56 -29.95 7.99
CA GLU A 82 -15.22 -29.57 8.47
C GLU A 82 -14.17 -30.36 7.67
N HIS A 83 -14.05 -30.11 6.37
CA HIS A 83 -12.88 -30.46 5.64
C HIS A 83 -11.82 -29.47 6.08
N PHE A 84 -10.96 -29.93 6.98
CA PHE A 84 -9.63 -29.37 7.17
C PHE A 84 -9.05 -29.22 5.77
N ASN A 85 -9.08 -27.99 5.23
CA ASN A 85 -8.41 -27.73 3.96
C ASN A 85 -6.95 -28.15 4.19
N PRO A 86 -6.41 -29.07 3.37
CA PRO A 86 -5.01 -29.43 3.51
C PRO A 86 -4.19 -28.14 3.42
N PRO A 87 -3.10 -28.03 4.21
CA PRO A 87 -2.25 -26.84 4.16
C PRO A 87 -1.87 -26.53 2.71
N GLU A 88 -1.91 -25.25 2.35
CA GLU A 88 -1.64 -24.82 0.98
C GLU A 88 -0.28 -25.40 0.52
N PRO A 89 -0.23 -26.06 -0.65
CA PRO A 89 0.98 -26.76 -1.07
C PRO A 89 2.11 -25.77 -1.33
N LEU A 90 3.23 -25.96 -0.64
CA LEU A 90 4.45 -25.20 -0.87
C LEU A 90 5.09 -25.65 -2.19
N LEU A 91 5.53 -24.68 -3.00
CA LEU A 91 6.29 -24.95 -4.21
C LEU A 91 7.63 -25.58 -3.85
N THR A 92 7.90 -26.77 -4.38
CA THR A 92 9.23 -27.36 -4.29
C THR A 92 10.23 -26.52 -5.07
N ARG A 93 11.31 -26.12 -4.39
CA ARG A 93 12.38 -25.32 -5.00
C ARG A 93 13.05 -26.12 -6.11
N ARG A 94 13.15 -25.52 -7.29
CA ARG A 94 13.91 -26.08 -8.41
C ARG A 94 15.41 -25.83 -8.21
N GLU A 95 16.21 -26.88 -8.31
CA GLU A 95 17.67 -26.76 -8.28
C GLU A 95 18.20 -25.91 -9.43
N GLY A 96 19.25 -25.12 -9.18
CA GLY A 96 19.87 -24.24 -10.18
C GLY A 96 19.04 -23.01 -10.57
N LEU A 97 17.78 -22.88 -10.13
CA LEU A 97 16.91 -21.75 -10.54
C LEU A 97 17.53 -20.39 -10.21
N LEU A 98 18.07 -20.22 -9.00
CA LEU A 98 18.70 -18.96 -8.59
C LEU A 98 19.90 -18.62 -9.50
N ALA A 99 20.76 -19.61 -9.78
CA ALA A 99 21.92 -19.39 -10.65
C ALA A 99 21.48 -18.97 -12.07
N ASN A 100 20.46 -19.64 -12.63
CA ASN A 100 19.91 -19.32 -13.94
C ASN A 100 19.32 -17.90 -13.98
N VAL A 101 18.59 -17.50 -12.94
CA VAL A 101 18.03 -16.15 -12.85
C VAL A 101 19.12 -15.09 -12.76
N LEU A 102 20.18 -15.34 -11.97
CA LEU A 102 21.31 -14.41 -11.86
C LEU A 102 22.11 -14.29 -13.15
N ILE A 103 22.31 -15.39 -13.89
CA ILE A 103 22.96 -15.38 -15.20
C ILE A 103 22.13 -14.54 -16.19
N HIS A 104 20.82 -14.78 -16.26
CA HIS A 104 19.91 -14.01 -17.12
C HIS A 104 19.92 -12.51 -16.80
N ASP A 105 19.91 -12.14 -15.51
CA ASP A 105 20.01 -10.74 -15.09
C ASP A 105 21.37 -10.13 -15.48
N ALA A 106 22.46 -10.88 -15.36
CA ALA A 106 23.78 -10.43 -15.81
C ALA A 106 23.85 -10.22 -17.33
N GLU A 107 23.25 -11.12 -18.12
CA GLU A 107 23.15 -10.99 -19.58
C GLU A 107 22.33 -9.77 -20.00
N ARG A 108 21.21 -9.51 -19.30
CA ARG A 108 20.39 -8.29 -19.47
C ARG A 108 21.21 -7.02 -19.24
N MET A 109 22.01 -6.98 -18.17
CA MET A 109 22.85 -5.84 -17.84
C MET A 109 24.01 -5.65 -18.82
N ALA A 110 24.58 -6.75 -19.32
CA ALA A 110 25.69 -6.72 -20.29
C ALA A 110 25.25 -6.32 -21.71
N ASN A 111 23.97 -6.54 -22.06
CA ASN A 111 23.43 -6.30 -23.40
C ASN A 111 22.20 -5.37 -23.37
N PRO A 112 22.34 -4.11 -22.95
CA PRO A 112 21.22 -3.18 -22.81
C PRO A 112 20.49 -2.88 -24.13
N GLN A 113 21.11 -3.13 -25.28
CA GLN A 113 20.51 -3.01 -26.60
C GLN A 113 19.49 -4.12 -26.92
N ASN A 114 19.52 -5.24 -26.19
CA ASN A 114 18.63 -6.39 -26.40
C ASN A 114 17.35 -6.31 -25.55
N VAL A 115 17.26 -5.34 -24.62
CA VAL A 115 16.08 -5.16 -23.77
C VAL A 115 15.18 -4.05 -24.31
N LEU A 116 13.87 -4.30 -24.31
CA LEU A 116 12.86 -3.37 -24.83
C LEU A 116 12.76 -2.10 -23.99
N ASN A 117 12.75 -2.25 -22.66
CA ASN A 117 12.57 -1.17 -21.69
C ASN A 117 11.37 -0.25 -21.99
N CYS A 118 10.24 -0.83 -22.40
CA CYS A 118 9.03 -0.09 -22.70
C CYS A 118 8.17 0.06 -21.43
N VAL A 119 7.84 1.28 -21.02
CA VAL A 119 6.89 1.51 -19.91
C VAL A 119 5.47 1.25 -20.42
N VAL A 120 4.79 0.26 -19.85
CA VAL A 120 3.44 -0.17 -20.26
C VAL A 120 2.37 0.11 -19.19
N TYR A 121 2.79 0.60 -18.02
CA TYR A 121 1.90 1.07 -16.97
C TYR A 121 2.65 2.00 -16.04
N ASP A 122 2.05 3.13 -15.69
CA ASP A 122 2.54 4.00 -14.63
C ASP A 122 1.36 4.67 -13.93
N SER A 123 1.19 4.35 -12.65
CA SER A 123 0.14 4.93 -11.81
C SER A 123 0.49 6.33 -11.32
N ILE A 124 1.08 7.18 -12.18
CA ILE A 124 1.58 8.52 -11.83
C ILE A 124 0.49 9.30 -11.10
N GLU A 125 0.82 9.67 -9.86
CA GLU A 125 0.10 10.68 -9.11
C GLU A 125 0.61 12.05 -9.58
N PRO A 126 -0.26 13.00 -9.96
CA PRO A 126 0.18 14.38 -10.08
C PRO A 126 0.69 14.83 -8.70
N PRO A 127 1.73 15.70 -8.65
CA PRO A 127 2.21 16.23 -7.38
C PRO A 127 1.04 16.86 -6.61
N PRO A 128 1.02 16.77 -5.26
CA PRO A 128 -0.02 17.42 -4.47
C PRO A 128 -0.08 18.90 -4.85
N PRO A 129 -1.28 19.50 -5.01
CA PRO A 129 -1.38 20.91 -5.30
C PRO A 129 -0.63 21.67 -4.22
N ALA A 130 0.29 22.56 -4.63
CA ALA A 130 1.00 23.42 -3.71
C ALA A 130 -0.05 24.06 -2.81
N SER A 131 0.09 23.88 -1.48
CA SER A 131 -0.78 24.55 -0.53
C SER A 131 -0.68 26.05 -0.84
N THR A 132 -1.73 26.62 -1.41
CA THR A 132 -1.92 28.06 -1.40
C THR A 132 -2.10 28.42 0.07
N ALA A 133 -1.00 28.82 0.71
CA ALA A 133 -1.04 29.54 1.97
C ALA A 133 -1.87 30.81 1.71
N ALA A 134 -3.14 30.75 2.08
CA ALA A 134 -3.99 31.91 2.13
C ALA A 134 -3.52 32.79 3.29
N GLY A 135 -3.38 34.09 3.02
CA GLY A 135 -3.44 35.13 4.02
C GLY A 135 -2.12 35.83 4.32
N ASN A 136 -1.83 36.87 3.56
CA ASN A 136 -1.43 38.12 4.20
C ASN A 136 -2.17 39.27 3.50
N GLY A 137 -3.16 39.82 4.20
CA GLY A 137 -3.76 41.10 3.90
C GLY A 137 -2.96 42.25 4.51
N GLY A 138 -3.14 43.44 3.92
CA GLY A 138 -2.54 44.71 4.33
C GLY A 138 -1.38 45.10 3.41
N ASP A 139 -1.31 46.28 2.81
CA ASP A 139 -2.14 47.48 2.92
C ASP A 139 -1.76 48.38 1.72
N GLU A 140 -2.74 48.98 1.05
CA GLU A 140 -2.52 49.99 0.01
C GLU A 140 -2.19 51.34 0.68
N ARG A 141 -0.98 51.89 0.45
CA ARG A 141 -0.73 53.35 0.48
C ARG A 141 0.40 53.76 -0.48
N GLY A 142 -0.01 54.42 -1.57
CA GLY A 142 0.43 55.77 -1.98
C GLY A 142 1.91 56.12 -2.18
N GLU A 143 2.23 56.38 -3.46
CA GLU A 143 3.02 57.51 -4.00
C GLU A 143 4.49 57.76 -3.59
N GLY A 144 5.34 58.06 -4.58
CA GLY A 144 6.45 59.01 -4.40
C GLY A 144 7.77 58.72 -5.12
N ALA A 145 8.09 59.58 -6.08
CA ALA A 145 9.24 59.59 -6.97
C ALA A 145 10.67 59.69 -6.36
N ALA A 146 11.62 59.12 -7.12
CA ALA A 146 12.92 59.67 -7.57
C ALA A 146 14.05 60.11 -6.62
N ASN A 147 15.25 59.71 -7.08
CA ASN A 147 16.59 60.32 -6.97
C ASN A 147 17.41 60.19 -5.67
N GLY A 148 18.70 59.88 -5.88
CA GLY A 148 19.78 60.56 -5.15
C GLY A 148 20.84 59.65 -4.54
N SER A 149 22.02 59.68 -5.15
CA SER A 149 23.31 59.17 -4.69
C SER A 149 23.71 59.53 -3.24
N SER A 150 24.42 58.63 -2.54
CA SER A 150 25.74 58.89 -1.95
C SER A 150 26.22 57.74 -1.04
N THR A 151 27.35 57.11 -1.41
CA THR A 151 28.36 56.53 -0.49
C THR A 151 29.15 57.68 0.20
N PRO A 152 29.83 57.51 1.36
CA PRO A 152 30.94 56.53 1.52
C PRO A 152 31.24 55.95 2.94
N SER A 153 32.08 54.90 2.92
CA SER A 153 33.13 54.48 3.90
C SER A 153 32.76 54.19 5.37
N GLY A 154 33.25 53.15 6.05
CA GLY A 154 34.21 52.10 5.72
C GLY A 154 34.57 51.26 6.97
N GLY A 155 35.18 50.07 6.74
CA GLY A 155 36.01 49.24 7.66
C GLY A 155 35.34 48.60 8.89
N ALA A 156 35.65 47.37 9.35
CA ALA A 156 36.59 46.33 8.95
C ALA A 156 36.30 45.02 9.75
N GLY A 157 36.51 43.84 9.12
CA GLY A 157 36.80 42.51 9.72
C GLY A 157 35.67 41.80 10.49
N GLY A 158 35.42 40.49 10.42
CA GLY A 158 36.06 39.35 9.77
C GLY A 158 35.70 38.05 10.52
N ALA A 159 35.20 37.04 9.77
CA ALA A 159 35.14 35.60 10.04
C ALA A 159 34.20 34.99 11.12
N GLY A 160 33.33 34.06 10.66
CA GLY A 160 32.75 32.98 11.49
C GLY A 160 31.39 32.43 11.01
N SER A 161 31.39 31.39 10.16
CA SER A 161 30.26 30.45 9.99
C SER A 161 30.11 29.56 11.25
N PRO A 162 28.97 28.88 11.54
CA PRO A 162 28.45 27.75 10.74
C PRO A 162 26.89 27.71 10.60
N GLU A 163 26.39 27.33 9.42
CA GLU A 163 25.71 26.05 9.12
C GLU A 163 24.20 26.04 9.37
N ASP A 164 23.49 26.29 8.26
CA ASP A 164 22.08 25.97 8.02
C ASP A 164 22.02 24.57 7.38
N SER A 165 21.21 23.67 7.93
CA SER A 165 20.95 22.35 7.33
C SER A 165 19.44 22.13 7.21
N GLY A 166 18.90 22.59 6.09
CA GLY A 166 17.60 22.18 5.59
C GLY A 166 17.62 20.71 5.14
N GLU A 167 16.71 19.92 5.69
CA GLU A 167 16.49 18.53 5.29
C GLU A 167 15.64 18.46 4.00
N ASP A 168 16.27 17.99 2.93
CA ASP A 168 15.68 17.70 1.62
C ASP A 168 14.89 16.37 1.65
N SER A 169 13.57 16.49 1.54
CA SER A 169 12.62 15.38 1.34
C SER A 169 12.67 14.84 -0.10
N GLY A 170 13.81 14.30 -0.51
CA GLY A 170 14.01 13.67 -1.81
C GLY A 170 14.04 12.15 -1.72
N VAL A 171 12.88 11.48 -1.77
CA VAL A 171 12.79 10.03 -1.99
C VAL A 171 13.25 9.75 -3.41
N GLY A 172 14.44 9.16 -3.58
CA GLY A 172 14.99 8.83 -4.88
C GLY A 172 14.06 7.91 -5.67
N ASN A 173 13.62 8.37 -6.84
CA ASN A 173 12.76 7.63 -7.73
C ASN A 173 13.55 6.49 -8.41
N PRO A 174 13.24 5.20 -8.19
CA PRO A 174 13.93 4.09 -8.86
C PRO A 174 13.72 4.11 -10.38
N ALA A 175 12.70 4.81 -10.89
CA ALA A 175 12.53 5.05 -12.33
C ALA A 175 13.67 5.87 -12.96
N ALA A 176 14.35 6.71 -12.19
CA ALA A 176 15.45 7.54 -12.70
C ALA A 176 16.73 6.72 -12.96
N PHE A 177 16.83 5.51 -12.40
CA PHE A 177 17.99 4.62 -12.51
C PHE A 177 17.94 3.67 -13.71
N VAL A 178 16.85 3.67 -14.48
CA VAL A 178 16.78 2.97 -15.80
C VAL A 178 17.19 3.91 -16.95
N ARG A 179 18.13 4.83 -16.70
CA ARG A 179 18.88 5.46 -17.80
C ARG A 179 20.05 4.53 -18.14
N PRO A 180 20.20 4.08 -19.40
CA PRO A 180 21.40 3.35 -19.79
C PRO A 180 22.63 4.23 -19.52
N PRO A 181 23.80 3.63 -19.19
CA PRO A 181 25.02 4.40 -19.05
C PRO A 181 25.26 5.19 -20.34
N ALA A 182 25.60 6.47 -20.20
CA ALA A 182 25.97 7.31 -21.32
C ALA A 182 27.17 6.66 -22.02
N ALA A 183 26.93 6.00 -23.14
CA ALA A 183 27.99 5.64 -24.07
C ALA A 183 28.74 6.92 -24.44
N ALA A 184 30.07 6.86 -24.38
CA ALA A 184 30.96 7.95 -24.71
C ALA A 184 30.49 8.63 -26.01
N ALA A 185 30.25 9.94 -25.91
CA ALA A 185 29.65 10.76 -26.95
C ALA A 185 30.44 10.66 -28.26
N GLY A 186 29.74 10.19 -29.30
CA GLY A 186 30.28 10.06 -30.65
C GLY A 186 29.22 9.72 -31.69
N ALA A 187 28.01 10.25 -31.57
CA ALA A 187 27.03 10.37 -32.66
C ALA A 187 25.86 11.24 -32.18
N ALA A 188 25.37 12.13 -33.05
CA ALA A 188 24.24 13.01 -32.79
C ALA A 188 22.99 12.21 -32.39
N GLY A 189 22.66 12.20 -31.10
CA GLY A 189 21.45 11.58 -30.57
C GLY A 189 20.36 12.62 -30.42
N GLU A 190 19.25 12.44 -31.13
CA GLU A 190 17.99 13.13 -30.89
C GLU A 190 17.66 13.08 -29.39
N GLN A 191 17.32 14.24 -28.83
CA GLN A 191 16.79 14.32 -27.48
C GLN A 191 15.46 13.55 -27.49
N ARG A 192 15.43 12.35 -26.90
CA ARG A 192 14.19 11.59 -26.75
C ARG A 192 13.25 12.41 -25.86
N GLU A 193 12.18 12.93 -26.47
CA GLU A 193 11.13 13.69 -25.80
C GLU A 193 10.50 12.88 -24.66
N HIS A 194 10.15 13.57 -23.59
CA HIS A 194 9.32 13.03 -22.52
C HIS A 194 7.91 12.78 -23.09
N VAL A 195 7.66 11.56 -23.55
CA VAL A 195 6.33 11.16 -24.03
C VAL A 195 5.41 11.02 -22.82
N ASP A 196 4.38 11.86 -22.75
CA ASP A 196 3.27 11.67 -21.83
C ASP A 196 2.55 10.37 -22.20
N LEU A 197 2.93 9.28 -21.53
CA LEU A 197 2.26 8.00 -21.69
C LEU A 197 0.92 8.04 -20.94
N PRO A 198 -0.17 7.52 -21.55
CA PRO A 198 -1.39 7.27 -20.79
C PRO A 198 -1.07 6.36 -19.59
N PRO A 199 -1.86 6.41 -18.51
CA PRO A 199 -1.55 5.69 -17.27
C PRO A 199 -1.49 4.17 -17.42
N TYR A 200 -2.02 3.64 -18.52
CA TYR A 200 -2.00 2.23 -18.89
C TYR A 200 -1.80 2.08 -20.41
N TYR A 201 -1.15 1.00 -20.81
CA TYR A 201 -1.01 0.63 -22.21
C TYR A 201 -2.36 0.28 -22.84
N THR A 202 -2.54 0.69 -24.10
CA THR A 202 -3.71 0.31 -24.91
C THR A 202 -3.22 -0.57 -26.06
N PRO A 203 -3.66 -1.83 -26.15
CA PRO A 203 -3.29 -2.71 -27.25
C PRO A 203 -3.65 -2.11 -28.60
N THR A 204 -2.71 -2.20 -29.55
CA THR A 204 -2.82 -1.61 -30.90
C THR A 204 -3.59 -2.48 -31.89
N GLY A 205 -3.81 -3.75 -31.57
CA GLY A 205 -4.53 -4.70 -32.39
C GLY A 205 -4.51 -6.12 -31.80
N PRO A 206 -5.09 -7.11 -32.50
CA PRO A 206 -5.19 -8.49 -32.00
C PRO A 206 -3.83 -9.20 -31.90
N GLU A 207 -2.84 -8.79 -32.69
CA GLU A 207 -1.46 -9.33 -32.67
C GLU A 207 -0.62 -8.76 -31.53
N ASP A 208 -1.12 -7.74 -30.83
CA ASP A 208 -0.43 -7.12 -29.70
C ASP A 208 -0.51 -8.03 -28.48
N THR A 209 0.63 -8.54 -28.04
CA THR A 209 0.76 -9.46 -26.90
C THR A 209 1.19 -8.75 -25.61
N THR A 210 1.28 -7.42 -25.62
CA THR A 210 1.71 -6.63 -24.48
C THR A 210 0.67 -6.71 -23.35
N LEU A 211 1.11 -7.16 -22.17
CA LEU A 211 0.25 -7.18 -20.99
C LEU A 211 -0.19 -5.77 -20.59
N VAL A 212 -1.47 -5.63 -20.24
CA VAL A 212 -2.04 -4.40 -19.70
C VAL A 212 -2.18 -4.54 -18.19
N PHE A 213 -1.56 -3.64 -17.43
CA PHE A 213 -1.59 -3.65 -15.98
C PHE A 213 -2.55 -2.59 -15.42
N GLU A 214 -3.12 -2.86 -14.24
CA GLU A 214 -3.94 -1.91 -13.49
C GLU A 214 -3.84 -2.21 -11.99
N SER A 215 -3.81 -1.18 -11.15
CA SER A 215 -3.77 -1.34 -9.68
C SER A 215 -4.51 -0.23 -8.93
N ARG A 216 -5.27 0.61 -9.63
CA ARG A 216 -5.97 1.77 -9.05
C ARG A 216 -7.34 1.33 -8.55
N PHE A 217 -7.36 0.37 -7.64
CA PHE A 217 -8.56 -0.17 -6.99
C PHE A 217 -8.26 -0.42 -5.50
N GLU A 218 -9.28 -0.73 -4.69
CA GLU A 218 -9.09 -0.96 -3.25
C GLU A 218 -8.01 -2.01 -2.97
N SER A 219 -7.09 -1.69 -2.05
CA SER A 219 -5.92 -2.51 -1.73
C SER A 219 -4.91 -2.72 -2.87
N GLY A 220 -5.11 -2.15 -4.06
CA GLY A 220 -4.19 -2.32 -5.19
C GLY A 220 -2.82 -1.67 -4.96
N ASN A 221 -1.75 -2.38 -5.33
CA ASN A 221 -0.38 -1.87 -5.30
C ASN A 221 0.44 -2.36 -6.49
N LEU A 222 0.70 -1.43 -7.41
CA LEU A 222 1.74 -1.47 -8.43
C LEU A 222 2.00 -0.01 -8.85
N ARG A 223 3.25 0.46 -8.80
CA ARG A 223 3.58 1.81 -9.29
C ARG A 223 3.75 1.80 -10.80
N ARG A 224 4.58 0.89 -11.32
CA ARG A 224 5.01 0.87 -12.72
C ARG A 224 5.25 -0.55 -13.22
N ALA A 225 4.95 -0.79 -14.49
CA ALA A 225 5.38 -1.99 -15.21
C ALA A 225 6.20 -1.61 -16.45
N ILE A 226 7.33 -2.28 -16.63
CA ILE A 226 8.27 -2.08 -17.72
C ILE A 226 8.43 -3.41 -18.45
N GLN A 227 8.04 -3.47 -19.71
CA GLN A 227 8.30 -4.60 -20.58
C GLN A 227 9.78 -4.61 -20.98
N VAL A 228 10.50 -5.65 -20.58
CA VAL A 228 11.95 -5.78 -20.80
C VAL A 228 12.27 -6.78 -21.90
N TYR A 229 11.43 -7.81 -22.06
CA TYR A 229 11.36 -8.68 -23.24
C TYR A 229 9.89 -8.95 -23.59
N GLU A 230 9.65 -9.64 -24.71
CA GLU A 230 8.31 -9.94 -25.22
C GLU A 230 7.33 -10.41 -24.12
N HIS A 231 7.76 -11.35 -23.28
CA HIS A 231 6.96 -11.90 -22.17
C HIS A 231 7.61 -11.74 -20.79
N GLU A 232 8.50 -10.75 -20.62
CA GLU A 232 9.16 -10.45 -19.35
C GLU A 232 8.95 -9.00 -18.94
N TYR A 233 8.57 -8.79 -17.67
CA TYR A 233 8.23 -7.48 -17.12
C TYR A 233 8.93 -7.24 -15.79
N ASP A 234 9.57 -6.07 -15.67
CA ASP A 234 10.02 -5.54 -14.40
C ASP A 234 8.93 -4.64 -13.80
N LEU A 235 8.59 -4.94 -12.55
CA LEU A 235 7.49 -4.34 -11.80
C LEU A 235 8.07 -3.57 -10.60
N ILE A 236 7.58 -2.36 -10.41
CA ILE A 236 7.95 -1.49 -9.30
C ILE A 236 6.71 -1.27 -8.45
N LEU A 237 6.75 -1.66 -7.18
CA LEU A 237 5.67 -1.40 -6.23
C LEU A 237 5.69 0.04 -5.74
N ARG A 238 4.53 0.56 -5.35
CA ARG A 238 4.47 1.79 -4.56
C ARG A 238 4.93 1.47 -3.13
N PRO A 239 5.87 2.25 -2.57
CA PRO A 239 6.23 2.10 -1.16
C PRO A 239 5.06 2.49 -0.24
N ASP A 240 5.04 1.89 0.95
CA ASP A 240 4.04 2.18 1.97
C ASP A 240 4.12 3.66 2.38
N ILE A 241 2.96 4.31 2.44
CA ILE A 241 2.82 5.71 2.85
C ILE A 241 3.32 5.85 4.29
N ASN A 242 3.99 6.97 4.60
CA ASN A 242 4.56 7.26 5.92
C ASN A 242 5.61 6.25 6.41
N THR A 243 6.30 5.56 5.47
CA THR A 243 7.44 4.69 5.80
C THR A 243 8.72 5.15 5.09
N ARG A 244 9.87 4.59 5.50
CA ARG A 244 11.16 4.81 4.82
C ARG A 244 11.33 3.88 3.60
N GLY A 245 10.28 3.79 2.80
CA GLY A 245 10.25 3.00 1.57
C GLY A 245 10.00 1.51 1.79
N HIS A 246 9.17 1.13 2.76
CA HIS A 246 8.76 -0.28 2.91
C HIS A 246 7.96 -0.73 1.68
N THR A 247 8.27 -1.91 1.18
CA THR A 247 7.65 -2.52 0.00
C THR A 247 7.55 -4.02 0.23
N GLN A 248 6.34 -4.56 0.19
CA GLN A 248 6.09 -6.00 0.35
C GLN A 248 4.79 -6.44 -0.30
N TRP A 249 3.71 -5.72 -0.01
CA TRP A 249 2.38 -6.01 -0.54
C TRP A 249 2.32 -5.65 -2.02
N PHE A 250 1.85 -6.58 -2.85
CA PHE A 250 1.48 -6.33 -4.23
C PHE A 250 0.06 -6.82 -4.47
N TYR A 251 -0.68 -6.07 -5.27
CA TYR A 251 -2.00 -6.47 -5.74
C TYR A 251 -2.33 -5.69 -7.00
N PHE A 252 -2.40 -6.36 -8.14
CA PHE A 252 -2.63 -5.74 -9.44
C PHE A 252 -3.38 -6.68 -10.38
N ALA A 253 -4.01 -6.12 -11.40
CA ALA A 253 -4.65 -6.82 -12.50
C ALA A 253 -3.73 -6.87 -13.71
N ILE A 254 -3.86 -7.96 -14.48
CA ILE A 254 -3.26 -8.21 -15.78
C ILE A 254 -4.40 -8.49 -16.75
N ARG A 255 -4.34 -7.88 -17.92
CA ARG A 255 -5.20 -8.13 -19.09
C ARG A 255 -4.35 -8.32 -20.34
N ASN A 256 -4.99 -8.72 -21.44
CA ASN A 256 -4.33 -9.02 -22.72
C ASN A 256 -3.32 -10.17 -22.64
N ALA A 257 -3.45 -11.04 -21.64
CA ALA A 257 -2.65 -12.25 -21.55
C ALA A 257 -3.16 -13.30 -22.55
N ARG A 258 -2.23 -14.09 -23.08
CA ARG A 258 -2.51 -15.21 -23.99
C ARG A 258 -2.39 -16.53 -23.26
N ARG A 259 -3.40 -17.39 -23.43
CA ARG A 259 -3.43 -18.72 -22.83
C ARG A 259 -2.26 -19.55 -23.33
N GLY A 260 -1.60 -20.27 -22.43
CA GLY A 260 -0.42 -21.09 -22.74
C GLY A 260 0.88 -20.30 -22.88
N VAL A 261 0.84 -18.96 -22.79
CA VAL A 261 2.05 -18.13 -22.73
C VAL A 261 2.51 -17.97 -21.29
N ARG A 262 3.81 -18.10 -21.10
CA ARG A 262 4.48 -17.97 -19.80
C ARG A 262 5.07 -16.58 -19.67
N TYR A 263 4.55 -15.81 -18.72
CA TYR A 263 4.98 -14.44 -18.45
C TYR A 263 5.89 -14.41 -17.23
N LYS A 264 7.10 -13.87 -17.38
CA LYS A 264 8.04 -13.67 -16.27
C LYS A 264 7.83 -12.27 -15.68
N LEU A 265 7.51 -12.21 -14.40
CA LEU A 265 7.29 -10.97 -13.66
C LEU A 265 8.37 -10.83 -12.60
N ASN A 266 9.09 -9.71 -12.60
CA ASN A 266 10.15 -9.39 -11.64
C ASN A 266 9.76 -8.19 -10.81
N ILE A 267 9.42 -8.36 -9.53
CA ILE A 267 9.20 -7.23 -8.62
C ILE A 267 10.54 -6.79 -8.05
N ILE A 268 11.08 -5.66 -8.50
CA ILE A 268 12.51 -5.33 -8.36
C ILE A 268 12.86 -4.40 -7.18
N ASN A 269 11.87 -3.89 -6.44
CA ASN A 269 12.09 -2.89 -5.39
C ASN A 269 11.68 -3.36 -3.98
N LEU A 270 11.81 -4.65 -3.67
CA LEU A 270 11.52 -5.19 -2.34
C LEU A 270 12.67 -4.92 -1.36
N VAL A 271 12.37 -4.75 -0.07
CA VAL A 271 13.38 -4.30 0.92
C VAL A 271 13.81 -5.36 1.93
N LYS A 272 13.01 -6.41 2.12
CA LYS A 272 13.27 -7.41 3.18
C LYS A 272 14.33 -8.42 2.73
N PRO A 273 15.31 -8.79 3.57
CA PRO A 273 16.28 -9.82 3.22
C PRO A 273 15.65 -11.22 3.12
N ASP A 274 14.65 -11.48 3.97
CA ASP A 274 13.97 -12.77 4.04
C ASP A 274 12.55 -12.70 3.48
N SER A 275 12.10 -13.82 2.90
CA SER A 275 10.80 -13.91 2.26
C SER A 275 10.27 -15.34 2.28
N LEU A 276 8.98 -15.52 2.56
CA LEU A 276 8.30 -16.82 2.49
C LEU A 276 8.33 -17.42 1.07
N TYR A 277 8.55 -16.61 0.04
CA TYR A 277 8.79 -17.09 -1.31
C TYR A 277 10.05 -17.97 -1.41
N GLN A 278 11.04 -17.77 -0.52
CA GLN A 278 12.21 -18.65 -0.41
C GLN A 278 11.85 -20.02 0.22
N GLN A 279 10.70 -20.09 0.90
CA GLN A 279 10.18 -21.28 1.57
C GLN A 279 9.01 -21.93 0.80
N GLY A 280 8.85 -21.60 -0.48
CA GLY A 280 7.85 -22.22 -1.35
C GLY A 280 6.47 -21.55 -1.36
N MET A 281 6.31 -20.37 -0.75
CA MET A 281 5.08 -19.59 -0.93
C MET A 281 4.86 -19.26 -2.40
N ARG A 282 3.60 -19.24 -2.83
CA ARG A 282 3.17 -18.87 -4.19
C ARG A 282 2.27 -17.63 -4.13
N PRO A 283 2.29 -16.73 -5.13
CA PRO A 283 1.31 -15.66 -5.21
C PRO A 283 -0.11 -16.23 -5.31
N LEU A 284 -1.10 -15.43 -4.95
CA LEU A 284 -2.49 -15.72 -5.28
C LEU A 284 -2.82 -15.20 -6.67
N MET A 285 -3.65 -15.94 -7.38
CA MET A 285 -4.24 -15.59 -8.66
C MET A 285 -5.76 -15.70 -8.57
N TYR A 286 -6.46 -14.73 -9.13
CA TYR A 286 -7.91 -14.77 -9.34
C TYR A 286 -8.22 -14.45 -10.79
N SER A 287 -8.99 -15.32 -11.44
CA SER A 287 -9.47 -15.13 -12.81
C SER A 287 -10.91 -14.62 -12.75
N ALA A 288 -11.17 -13.43 -13.31
CA ALA A 288 -12.52 -12.89 -13.38
C ALA A 288 -13.43 -13.78 -14.24
N ARG A 289 -12.87 -14.38 -15.30
CA ARG A 289 -13.60 -15.31 -16.17
C ARG A 289 -13.96 -16.63 -15.48
N GLU A 290 -13.03 -17.27 -14.77
CA GLU A 290 -13.31 -18.50 -14.02
C GLU A 290 -14.34 -18.24 -12.90
N ALA A 291 -14.20 -17.11 -12.20
CA ALA A 291 -15.16 -16.70 -11.19
C ALA A 291 -16.58 -16.53 -11.74
N ALA A 292 -16.73 -15.85 -12.89
CA ALA A 292 -18.02 -15.66 -13.52
C ALA A 292 -18.62 -16.97 -14.07
N ALA A 293 -17.78 -17.87 -14.60
CA ALA A 293 -18.24 -19.10 -15.23
C ALA A 293 -18.55 -20.24 -14.25
N SER A 294 -17.77 -20.38 -13.17
CA SER A 294 -17.84 -21.52 -12.26
C SER A 294 -17.82 -21.16 -10.77
N GLY A 295 -17.80 -19.87 -10.41
CA GLY A 295 -17.68 -19.43 -9.01
C GLY A 295 -16.30 -19.69 -8.42
N ALA A 296 -15.27 -19.85 -9.26
CA ALA A 296 -13.90 -20.03 -8.80
C ALA A 296 -13.43 -18.82 -7.97
N SER A 297 -12.61 -19.10 -6.95
CA SER A 297 -12.02 -18.08 -6.07
C SER A 297 -10.50 -18.03 -6.25
N TRP A 298 -9.84 -17.23 -5.41
CA TRP A 298 -8.40 -17.11 -5.34
C TRP A 298 -7.72 -18.48 -5.20
N ARG A 299 -6.64 -18.68 -5.96
CA ARG A 299 -5.81 -19.89 -5.91
C ARG A 299 -4.33 -19.55 -5.91
N ARG A 300 -3.51 -20.39 -5.29
CA ARG A 300 -2.05 -20.29 -5.37
C ARG A 300 -1.58 -20.63 -6.79
N ALA A 301 -0.80 -19.74 -7.40
CA ALA A 301 -0.38 -19.87 -8.79
C ALA A 301 1.09 -19.47 -8.99
N GLY A 302 1.57 -19.58 -10.23
CA GLY A 302 2.94 -19.25 -10.60
C GLY A 302 3.96 -20.33 -10.26
N ASP A 303 5.07 -20.30 -10.97
CA ASP A 303 6.18 -21.24 -10.82
C ASP A 303 7.51 -20.49 -10.99
N SER A 304 8.62 -21.24 -10.94
CA SER A 304 9.97 -20.69 -11.14
C SER A 304 10.21 -19.46 -10.25
N ILE A 305 9.73 -19.55 -9.02
CA ILE A 305 9.72 -18.44 -8.07
C ILE A 305 11.08 -18.34 -7.40
N CYS A 306 11.66 -17.15 -7.43
CA CYS A 306 12.94 -16.87 -6.82
C CYS A 306 12.93 -15.52 -6.12
N TYR A 307 13.58 -15.44 -4.96
CA TYR A 307 13.75 -14.20 -4.20
C TYR A 307 15.23 -14.01 -3.90
N TYR A 308 15.80 -12.89 -4.32
CA TYR A 308 17.24 -12.65 -4.24
C TYR A 308 17.57 -11.16 -4.17
N GLN A 309 18.74 -10.82 -3.61
CA GLN A 309 19.22 -9.45 -3.62
C GLN A 309 19.66 -9.06 -5.03
N ASN A 310 19.27 -7.89 -5.51
CA ASN A 310 19.64 -7.37 -6.82
C ASN A 310 20.75 -6.30 -6.73
N ALA A 311 21.14 -5.73 -7.86
CA ALA A 311 22.19 -4.71 -7.94
C ALA A 311 21.69 -3.26 -7.74
N ILE A 312 20.38 -3.06 -7.53
CA ILE A 312 19.76 -1.72 -7.45
C ILE A 312 19.99 -1.15 -6.06
N LYS A 313 20.90 -0.17 -5.96
CA LYS A 313 21.26 0.47 -4.68
C LYS A 313 20.16 1.39 -4.16
N ARG A 314 19.91 1.33 -2.86
CA ARG A 314 19.07 2.29 -2.13
C ARG A 314 19.94 3.43 -1.60
N LYS A 315 19.43 4.66 -1.64
CA LYS A 315 20.12 5.81 -1.03
C LYS A 315 20.28 5.55 0.47
N GLY A 316 21.53 5.44 0.93
CA GLY A 316 21.85 5.21 2.34
C GLY A 316 21.49 3.81 2.88
N ALA A 317 21.23 2.81 2.03
CA ALA A 317 20.90 1.45 2.46
C ALA A 317 21.48 0.39 1.50
N SER A 318 21.28 -0.90 1.83
CA SER A 318 21.64 -2.03 0.97
C SER A 318 20.85 -2.02 -0.35
N CYS A 319 21.23 -2.90 -1.29
CA CYS A 319 20.46 -3.08 -2.51
C CYS A 319 19.04 -3.60 -2.23
N TYR A 320 18.12 -3.32 -3.14
CA TYR A 320 16.81 -3.95 -3.16
C TYR A 320 16.90 -5.47 -3.41
N TYR A 321 15.77 -6.13 -3.25
CA TYR A 321 15.54 -7.52 -3.55
C TYR A 321 14.54 -7.64 -4.70
N THR A 322 14.72 -8.67 -5.51
CA THR A 322 13.83 -9.05 -6.59
C THR A 322 13.04 -10.29 -6.21
N LEU A 323 11.72 -10.25 -6.40
CA LEU A 323 10.86 -11.43 -6.48
C LEU A 323 10.55 -11.71 -7.94
N THR A 324 11.13 -12.78 -8.49
CA THR A 324 10.81 -13.28 -9.83
C THR A 324 9.80 -14.41 -9.73
N MET A 325 8.79 -14.40 -10.59
CA MET A 325 7.83 -15.48 -10.76
C MET A 325 7.45 -15.62 -12.22
N THR A 326 7.18 -16.85 -12.66
CA THR A 326 6.56 -17.10 -13.97
C THR A 326 5.09 -17.43 -13.76
N VAL A 327 4.20 -16.79 -14.52
CA VAL A 327 2.76 -17.00 -14.45
C VAL A 327 2.21 -17.35 -15.83
N GLU A 328 1.18 -18.18 -15.85
CA GLU A 328 0.40 -18.50 -17.04
C GLU A 328 -1.06 -18.15 -16.74
N CYS A 329 -1.65 -17.30 -17.59
CA CYS A 329 -3.05 -16.91 -17.43
C CYS A 329 -3.94 -18.00 -18.03
N PRO A 330 -5.04 -18.39 -17.35
CA PRO A 330 -5.81 -19.57 -17.74
C PRO A 330 -6.60 -19.40 -19.04
N HIS A 331 -6.94 -18.17 -19.41
CA HIS A 331 -7.78 -17.86 -20.57
C HIS A 331 -7.27 -16.63 -21.31
N ASP A 332 -7.53 -16.61 -22.62
CA ASP A 332 -7.46 -15.39 -23.42
C ASP A 332 -8.56 -14.41 -22.98
N ASP A 333 -8.32 -13.11 -23.18
CA ASP A 333 -9.25 -12.01 -22.90
C ASP A 333 -9.76 -11.95 -21.44
N ASP A 334 -9.03 -12.55 -20.50
CA ASP A 334 -9.35 -12.54 -19.08
C ASP A 334 -8.79 -11.29 -18.38
N THR A 335 -9.39 -10.95 -17.25
CA THR A 335 -8.79 -10.07 -16.25
C THR A 335 -8.33 -10.93 -15.08
N VAL A 336 -7.01 -11.10 -14.99
CA VAL A 336 -6.38 -11.90 -13.94
C VAL A 336 -5.78 -10.98 -12.90
N TYR A 337 -6.04 -11.27 -11.63
CA TYR A 337 -5.50 -10.53 -10.51
C TYR A 337 -4.41 -11.34 -9.84
N LEU A 338 -3.28 -10.69 -9.53
CA LEU A 338 -2.20 -11.28 -8.74
C LEU A 338 -2.05 -10.53 -7.42
N ALA A 339 -1.99 -11.26 -6.31
CA ALA A 339 -1.85 -10.69 -4.98
C ALA A 339 -0.85 -11.46 -4.10
N HIS A 340 -0.23 -10.74 -3.16
CA HIS A 340 0.71 -11.33 -2.20
C HIS A 340 0.02 -12.31 -1.22
N CYS A 341 -1.15 -11.94 -0.73
CA CYS A 341 -2.01 -12.70 0.17
C CYS A 341 -3.47 -12.36 -0.12
N TYR A 342 -4.43 -13.07 0.52
CA TYR A 342 -5.86 -12.89 0.27
C TYR A 342 -6.23 -11.44 0.59
N PRO A 343 -6.61 -10.63 -0.41
CA PRO A 343 -7.02 -9.27 -0.15
C PRO A 343 -8.39 -9.28 0.53
N TYR A 344 -8.56 -8.39 1.51
CA TYR A 344 -9.84 -8.13 2.17
C TYR A 344 -10.04 -6.63 2.12
N THR A 345 -11.02 -6.14 1.37
CA THR A 345 -11.13 -4.70 1.11
C THR A 345 -11.85 -3.96 2.24
N PHE A 346 -11.81 -2.62 2.20
CA PHE A 346 -12.62 -1.84 3.12
C PHE A 346 -14.10 -2.07 2.81
N THR A 347 -14.48 -2.08 1.53
CA THR A 347 -15.84 -2.38 1.11
C THR A 347 -16.32 -3.76 1.58
N ASP A 348 -15.47 -4.80 1.53
CA ASP A 348 -15.82 -6.12 2.08
C ASP A 348 -16.08 -6.07 3.59
N LEU A 349 -15.23 -5.35 4.34
CA LEU A 349 -15.43 -5.14 5.78
C LEU A 349 -16.78 -4.46 6.06
N GLN A 350 -17.07 -3.37 5.34
CA GLN A 350 -18.29 -2.59 5.53
C GLN A 350 -19.54 -3.44 5.26
N ARG A 351 -19.53 -4.20 4.15
CA ARG A 351 -20.62 -5.12 3.79
C ARG A 351 -20.78 -6.25 4.81
N TYR A 352 -19.69 -6.83 5.28
CA TYR A 352 -19.71 -7.86 6.31
C TYR A 352 -20.32 -7.33 7.62
N LEU A 353 -19.83 -6.20 8.12
CA LEU A 353 -20.33 -5.59 9.35
C LEU A 353 -21.81 -5.20 9.23
N GLN A 354 -22.24 -4.66 8.07
CA GLN A 354 -23.64 -4.35 7.82
C GLN A 354 -24.52 -5.61 7.88
N THR A 355 -24.07 -6.72 7.26
CA THR A 355 -24.76 -8.01 7.32
C THR A 355 -24.90 -8.50 8.76
N VAL A 356 -23.82 -8.47 9.54
CA VAL A 356 -23.82 -8.90 10.95
C VAL A 356 -24.75 -8.04 11.81
N CYS A 357 -24.77 -6.72 11.60
CA CYS A 357 -25.55 -5.79 12.41
C CYS A 357 -27.04 -5.76 12.04
N ASN A 358 -27.36 -6.02 10.76
CA ASN A 358 -28.75 -6.03 10.28
C ASN A 358 -29.46 -7.36 10.55
N ASP A 359 -28.73 -8.42 10.93
CA ASP A 359 -29.34 -9.68 11.35
C ASP A 359 -30.16 -9.48 12.65
N PRO A 360 -31.49 -9.67 12.63
CA PRO A 360 -32.33 -9.47 13.80
C PRO A 360 -31.92 -10.31 15.02
N ARG A 361 -31.26 -11.46 14.80
CA ARG A 361 -30.73 -12.32 15.88
C ARG A 361 -29.61 -11.64 16.68
N ASN A 362 -28.93 -10.67 16.07
CA ASN A 362 -27.81 -9.95 16.67
C ASN A 362 -28.22 -8.61 17.31
N ALA A 363 -29.45 -8.12 17.11
CA ALA A 363 -29.89 -6.78 17.53
C ALA A 363 -29.64 -6.48 19.03
N ASN A 364 -29.82 -7.47 19.91
CA ASN A 364 -29.60 -7.34 21.36
C ASN A 364 -28.21 -7.77 21.83
N ARG A 365 -27.31 -8.09 20.89
CA ARG A 365 -25.98 -8.65 21.17
C ARG A 365 -24.85 -7.90 20.52
N CYS A 366 -25.11 -7.15 19.46
CA CYS A 366 -24.10 -6.50 18.65
C CYS A 366 -24.45 -5.02 18.46
N ARG A 367 -23.51 -4.13 18.77
CA ARG A 367 -23.62 -2.70 18.45
C ARG A 367 -22.36 -2.26 17.72
N ARG A 368 -22.55 -1.65 16.56
CA ARG A 368 -21.51 -1.04 15.75
C ARG A 368 -21.49 0.46 15.97
N ARG A 369 -20.31 1.03 16.20
CA ARG A 369 -20.09 2.47 16.35
C ARG A 369 -18.81 2.87 15.61
N VAL A 370 -18.71 4.12 15.21
CA VAL A 370 -17.42 4.68 14.76
C VAL A 370 -16.59 5.03 15.99
N LEU A 371 -15.38 4.46 16.08
CA LEU A 371 -14.43 4.75 17.14
C LEU A 371 -13.71 6.09 16.87
N CYS A 372 -13.21 6.22 15.64
CA CYS A 372 -12.48 7.37 15.14
C CYS A 372 -12.43 7.31 13.60
N THR A 373 -11.71 8.24 12.98
CA THR A 373 -11.41 8.22 11.54
C THR A 373 -9.92 8.01 11.31
N THR A 374 -9.58 7.33 10.22
CA THR A 374 -8.20 7.26 9.73
C THR A 374 -7.72 8.63 9.22
N LEU A 375 -6.42 8.77 8.94
CA LEU A 375 -5.86 10.00 8.32
C LEU A 375 -6.53 10.33 6.97
N ALA A 376 -7.00 9.32 6.24
CA ALA A 376 -7.72 9.49 4.98
C ALA A 376 -9.23 9.81 5.18
N GLY A 377 -9.70 9.83 6.42
CA GLY A 377 -11.10 10.07 6.75
C GLY A 377 -12.02 8.84 6.66
N ASN A 378 -11.48 7.62 6.49
CA ASN A 378 -12.29 6.40 6.57
C ASN A 378 -12.70 6.11 8.03
N PRO A 379 -13.94 5.68 8.31
CA PRO A 379 -14.36 5.30 9.65
C PRO A 379 -13.63 4.05 10.14
N VAL A 380 -13.22 4.07 11.41
CA VAL A 380 -12.69 2.91 12.13
C VAL A 380 -13.81 2.36 13.00
N ASP A 381 -14.32 1.18 12.65
CA ASP A 381 -15.45 0.56 13.33
C ASP A 381 -15.05 -0.07 14.68
N LEU A 382 -15.86 0.17 15.71
CA LEU A 382 -15.86 -0.55 16.98
C LEU A 382 -17.13 -1.41 17.07
N LEU A 383 -16.92 -2.72 17.16
CA LEU A 383 -17.99 -3.69 17.40
C LEU A 383 -18.02 -4.05 18.88
N THR A 384 -19.11 -3.69 19.57
CA THR A 384 -19.35 -4.12 20.95
C THR A 384 -20.29 -5.32 20.96
N ILE A 385 -19.79 -6.46 21.43
CA ILE A 385 -20.55 -7.70 21.54
C ILE A 385 -20.83 -8.01 23.01
N THR A 386 -22.08 -7.91 23.44
CA THR A 386 -22.51 -8.23 24.81
C THR A 386 -24.04 -8.38 24.88
N SER A 387 -24.57 -9.04 25.90
CA SER A 387 -26.03 -9.06 26.12
C SER A 387 -26.50 -7.72 26.69
N PHE A 388 -27.12 -6.86 25.87
CA PHE A 388 -27.54 -5.53 26.30
C PHE A 388 -28.81 -5.53 27.17
N GLY A 389 -29.58 -6.62 27.20
CA GLY A 389 -30.84 -6.74 27.95
C GLY A 389 -30.71 -7.05 29.45
N GLY A 390 -29.57 -6.74 30.08
CA GLY A 390 -29.32 -7.02 31.50
C GLY A 390 -29.25 -5.75 32.36
N ASP A 391 -29.13 -5.94 33.67
CA ASP A 391 -28.92 -4.85 34.63
C ASP A 391 -27.65 -4.01 34.28
N PRO A 392 -27.75 -2.66 34.22
CA PRO A 392 -26.62 -1.80 33.87
C PRO A 392 -25.40 -1.90 34.80
N GLU A 393 -25.59 -2.14 36.10
CA GLU A 393 -24.47 -2.32 37.04
C GLU A 393 -23.75 -3.64 36.78
N ALA A 394 -24.52 -4.72 36.61
CA ALA A 394 -23.98 -6.02 36.21
C ALA A 394 -23.25 -5.95 34.87
N LEU A 395 -23.73 -5.14 33.91
CA LEU A 395 -23.06 -4.93 32.63
C LEU A 395 -21.72 -4.21 32.79
N ARG A 396 -21.64 -3.18 33.64
CA ARG A 396 -20.39 -2.45 33.94
C ARG A 396 -19.36 -3.31 34.67
N ALA A 397 -19.82 -4.25 35.49
CA ALA A 397 -18.94 -5.16 36.22
C ALA A 397 -18.35 -6.29 35.34
N ARG A 398 -18.81 -6.47 34.10
CA ARG A 398 -18.30 -7.51 33.21
C ARG A 398 -16.87 -7.21 32.79
N ARG A 399 -16.06 -8.27 32.76
CA ARG A 399 -14.72 -8.19 32.15
C ARG A 399 -14.85 -7.91 30.65
N GLY A 400 -14.19 -6.86 30.20
CA GLY A 400 -14.04 -6.56 28.78
C GLY A 400 -12.92 -7.39 28.15
N VAL A 401 -13.14 -7.85 26.92
CA VAL A 401 -12.09 -8.42 26.07
C VAL A 401 -11.99 -7.53 24.84
N VAL A 402 -10.78 -7.07 24.53
CA VAL A 402 -10.51 -6.25 23.36
C VAL A 402 -9.78 -7.10 22.32
N LEU A 403 -10.34 -7.15 21.12
CA LEU A 403 -9.72 -7.79 19.96
C LEU A 403 -9.50 -6.71 18.90
N SER A 404 -8.28 -6.65 18.37
CA SER A 404 -7.95 -5.85 17.21
C SER A 404 -7.24 -6.74 16.18
N GLY A 405 -7.37 -6.37 14.91
CA GLY A 405 -6.75 -7.09 13.80
C GLY A 405 -6.28 -6.12 12.74
N ARG A 406 -5.33 -6.57 11.91
CA ARG A 406 -4.84 -5.82 10.75
C ARG A 406 -4.30 -4.42 11.08
N VAL A 407 -3.48 -4.37 12.15
CA VAL A 407 -2.71 -3.18 12.53
C VAL A 407 -1.63 -2.86 11.48
N HIS A 408 -1.17 -3.88 10.76
CA HIS A 408 -0.28 -3.76 9.60
C HIS A 408 -1.06 -3.97 8.30
#